data_AF-A0A1I2HRB5-F1
#
_entry.id   AF-A0A1I2HRB5-F1
#
_cell.length_a   1.000
_cell.length_b   1.000
_cell.length_c   1.000
_cell.angle_alpha   90.00
_cell.angle_beta   90.00
_cell.angle_gamma   90.00
#
_symmetry.space_group_name_H-M   'P 1'
#
loop_
_entity.id
_entity.type
_entity.pdbx_description
1 polymer ?
#
loop_
_entity_poly.entity_id
_entity_poly.type
_entity_poly.pdbx_seq_one_letter_code
_entity_poly.pdbx_strand_id
1 'polypeptide(L)'
;MPAADAAEQLFAANIGITLTLISQPEPDFGLSRRVREAALAGVLHTPSTDSSTTRASAALTLRALVDNDPGDLTPGERGLLGELLERLAR
;
A
#
# COMPACT_ATOMS: atom_id res chain seq x y z
N MET A 1 2.17 8.05 0.39
CA MET A 1 3.02 9.17 0.86
C MET A 1 3.17 10.18 -0.28
N PRO A 2 3.13 11.49 -0.01
CA PRO A 2 3.41 12.53 -1.01
C PRO A 2 4.81 12.40 -1.62
N ALA A 3 4.97 12.79 -2.89
CA ALA A 3 6.24 12.64 -3.61
C ALA A 3 7.37 13.51 -3.03
N ALA A 4 7.05 14.69 -2.48
CA ALA A 4 8.02 15.57 -1.85
C ALA A 4 8.65 14.92 -0.60
N ASP A 5 7.81 14.38 0.29
CA ASP A 5 8.25 13.68 1.50
C ASP A 5 9.07 12.44 1.15
N ALA A 6 8.70 11.72 0.08
CA ALA A 6 9.46 10.58 -0.45
C ALA A 6 10.88 10.97 -0.87
N ALA A 7 11.00 12.09 -1.56
CA ALA A 7 12.28 12.61 -2.03
C ALA A 7 13.16 13.07 -0.86
N GLU A 8 12.58 13.74 0.14
CA GLU A 8 13.29 14.16 1.35
C GLU A 8 13.82 12.96 2.13
N GLN A 9 13.01 11.91 2.30
CA GLN A 9 13.41 10.67 2.96
C GLN A 9 14.54 9.95 2.23
N LEU A 10 14.44 9.84 0.89
CA LEU A 10 15.51 9.24 0.07
C LEU A 10 16.80 10.07 0.14
N PHE A 11 16.69 11.40 0.12
CA PHE A 11 17.84 12.30 0.22
C PHE A 11 18.55 12.14 1.57
N ALA A 12 17.81 12.14 2.68
CA ALA A 12 18.37 11.92 4.01
C ALA A 12 19.08 10.56 4.13
N ALA A 13 18.47 9.48 3.61
CA ALA A 13 19.06 8.15 3.58
C ALA A 13 20.37 8.11 2.78
N ASN A 14 20.41 8.77 1.62
CA ASN A 14 21.59 8.85 0.76
C ASN A 14 22.74 9.64 1.39
N ILE A 15 22.44 10.72 2.12
CA ILE A 15 23.46 11.45 2.89
C ILE A 15 24.02 10.54 4.00
N GLY A 16 23.14 9.96 4.82
CA GLY A 16 23.55 9.14 5.96
C GLY A 16 24.44 7.97 5.55
N ILE A 17 24.07 7.27 4.47
CA ILE A 17 24.88 6.15 3.97
C ILE A 17 26.21 6.62 3.37
N THR A 18 26.22 7.74 2.65
CA THR A 18 27.46 8.28 2.07
C THR A 18 28.44 8.65 3.15
N LEU A 19 27.99 9.40 4.17
CA LEU A 19 28.81 9.77 5.32
C LEU A 19 29.33 8.54 6.06
N THR A 20 28.47 7.53 6.25
CA THR A 20 28.86 6.26 6.88
C THR A 20 29.95 5.53 6.10
N LEU A 21 29.85 5.46 4.77
CA LEU A 21 30.82 4.74 3.94
C LEU A 21 32.17 5.47 3.84
N ILE A 22 32.18 6.81 3.72
CA ILE A 22 33.45 7.56 3.62
C ILE A 22 34.23 7.58 4.94
N SER A 23 33.57 7.33 6.07
CA SER A 23 34.22 7.20 7.37
C SER A 23 34.81 5.81 7.63
N GLN A 24 34.58 4.83 6.75
CA GLN A 24 35.10 3.48 6.90
C GLN A 24 36.44 3.31 6.16
N PRO A 25 37.45 2.69 6.78
CA PRO A 25 38.71 2.36 6.09
C PRO A 25 38.50 1.31 5.00
N GLU A 26 37.57 0.37 5.20
CA GLU A 26 37.13 -0.63 4.22
C GLU A 26 35.59 -0.57 4.09
N PRO A 27 35.05 0.19 3.12
CA PRO A 27 33.61 0.43 3.03
C PRO A 27 32.77 -0.83 2.69
N ASP A 28 31.74 -1.14 3.48
CA ASP A 28 30.73 -2.16 3.13
C ASP A 28 29.71 -1.61 2.12
N PHE A 29 29.98 -1.73 0.82
CA PHE A 29 29.02 -1.33 -0.22
C PHE A 29 27.71 -2.15 -0.18
N GLY A 30 27.70 -3.31 0.48
CA GLY A 30 26.48 -4.07 0.75
C GLY A 30 25.51 -3.33 1.66
N LEU A 31 26.00 -2.47 2.57
CA LEU A 31 25.17 -1.60 3.41
C LEU A 31 24.37 -0.61 2.56
N SER A 32 24.98 0.00 1.54
CA SER A 32 24.29 0.90 0.61
C SER A 32 23.13 0.22 -0.10
N ARG A 33 23.35 -1.00 -0.59
CA ARG A 33 22.29 -1.81 -1.18
C ARG A 33 21.15 -2.05 -0.18
N ARG A 34 21.45 -2.49 1.05
CA ARG A 34 20.42 -2.77 2.08
C ARG A 34 19.62 -1.52 2.45
N VAL A 35 20.28 -0.39 2.63
CA VAL A 35 19.63 0.90 2.96
C VAL A 35 18.76 1.37 1.81
N ARG A 36 19.23 1.25 0.56
CA ARG A 36 18.42 1.59 -0.62
C ARG A 36 17.15 0.75 -0.70
N GLU A 37 17.25 -0.58 -0.57
CA GLU A 37 16.07 -1.44 -0.63
C GLU A 37 15.08 -1.14 0.51
N ALA A 38 15.58 -0.85 1.72
CA ALA A 38 14.74 -0.46 2.85
C ALA A 38 14.04 0.89 2.62
N ALA A 39 14.77 1.89 2.09
CA ALA A 39 14.21 3.19 1.75
C ALA A 39 13.15 3.06 0.66
N LEU A 40 13.44 2.30 -0.41
CA LEU A 40 12.48 2.01 -1.49
C LEU A 40 11.23 1.32 -0.97
N ALA A 41 11.36 0.28 -0.13
CA ALA A 41 10.21 -0.39 0.48
C ALA A 41 9.37 0.55 1.36
N GLY A 42 10.01 1.51 2.04
CA GLY A 42 9.32 2.51 2.85
C GLY A 42 8.59 3.57 2.03
N VAL A 43 9.17 4.01 0.90
CA VAL A 43 8.61 5.10 0.09
C VAL A 43 7.66 4.62 -1.00
N LEU A 44 7.95 3.46 -1.58
CA LEU A 44 7.09 2.75 -2.51
C LEU A 44 6.09 1.98 -1.68
N HIS A 45 5.05 2.67 -1.23
CA HIS A 45 3.85 2.01 -0.71
C HIS A 45 3.24 1.16 -1.82
N THR A 46 3.68 -0.10 -1.91
CA THR A 46 2.88 -1.18 -2.47
C THR A 46 1.92 -1.54 -1.34
N PRO A 47 0.61 -1.26 -1.44
CA PRO A 47 -0.32 -1.95 -0.58
C PRO A 47 -0.03 -3.43 -0.79
N SER A 48 0.52 -4.08 0.23
CA SER A 48 0.78 -5.50 0.18
C SER A 48 -0.57 -6.17 -0.05
N THR A 49 -0.80 -6.62 -1.27
CA THR A 49 -1.87 -7.56 -1.58
C THR A 49 -1.48 -8.98 -1.16
N ASP A 50 -0.70 -9.14 -0.08
CA ASP A 50 -0.44 -10.43 0.58
C ASP A 50 -1.30 -10.62 1.83
N SER A 51 -2.55 -10.17 1.76
CA SER A 51 -3.64 -11.06 2.15
C SER A 51 -4.54 -11.14 0.93
N SER A 52 -4.64 -12.32 0.31
CA SER A 52 -5.55 -12.54 -0.80
C SER A 52 -6.91 -11.93 -0.43
N THR A 53 -7.33 -10.85 -1.09
CA THR A 53 -8.68 -10.34 -0.91
C THR A 53 -9.60 -11.52 -1.12
N THR A 54 -10.21 -12.00 -0.04
CA THR A 54 -11.08 -13.16 -0.15
C THR A 54 -12.33 -12.69 -0.86
N ARG A 55 -12.99 -13.60 -1.58
CA ARG A 55 -14.30 -13.33 -2.18
C ARG A 55 -15.24 -12.68 -1.16
N ALA A 56 -15.19 -13.18 0.08
CA ALA A 56 -15.99 -12.67 1.17
C ALA A 56 -15.61 -11.25 1.60
N SER A 57 -14.31 -10.94 1.77
CA SER A 57 -13.90 -9.59 2.17
C SER A 57 -14.17 -8.54 1.08
N ALA A 58 -14.03 -8.91 -0.20
CA ALA A 58 -14.42 -8.05 -1.32
C ALA A 58 -15.93 -7.75 -1.32
N ALA A 59 -16.76 -8.78 -1.12
CA ALA A 59 -18.22 -8.64 -1.12
C ALA A 59 -18.72 -7.75 0.03
N LEU A 60 -18.17 -7.91 1.23
CA LEU A 60 -18.48 -7.06 2.38
C LEU A 60 -18.04 -5.61 2.18
N THR A 61 -16.84 -5.41 1.62
CA THR A 61 -16.31 -4.06 1.34
C THR A 61 -17.18 -3.33 0.32
N LEU A 62 -17.54 -4.01 -0.77
CA LEU A 62 -18.39 -3.41 -1.80
C LEU A 62 -19.79 -3.09 -1.29
N ARG A 63 -20.38 -3.97 -0.46
CA ARG A 63 -21.67 -3.70 0.17
C ARG A 63 -21.64 -2.44 1.03
N ALA A 64 -20.62 -2.29 1.88
CA ALA A 64 -20.46 -1.12 2.72
C ALA A 64 -20.30 0.19 1.92
N LEU A 65 -19.60 0.13 0.78
CA LEU A 65 -19.45 1.29 -0.11
C LEU A 65 -20.77 1.69 -0.77
N VAL A 66 -21.56 0.71 -1.24
CA VAL A 66 -22.88 0.95 -1.87
C VAL A 66 -23.91 1.44 -0.84
N ASP A 67 -23.85 0.96 0.40
CA ASP A 67 -24.71 1.46 1.49
C ASP A 67 -24.40 2.93 1.83
N ASN A 68 -23.13 3.34 1.71
CA ASN A 68 -22.68 4.71 1.99
C ASN A 68 -22.94 5.68 0.83
N ASP A 69 -22.64 5.25 -0.40
CA ASP A 69 -22.93 6.00 -1.62
C ASP A 69 -23.48 5.03 -2.68
N PRO A 70 -24.81 5.02 -2.89
CA PRO A 70 -25.42 4.10 -3.84
C PRO A 70 -25.13 4.44 -5.30
N GLY A 71 -24.56 5.62 -5.59
CA GLY A 71 -24.49 6.15 -6.94
C GLY A 71 -25.88 6.20 -7.61
N ASP A 72 -25.93 5.78 -8.87
CA ASP A 72 -27.15 5.79 -9.68
C ASP A 72 -28.04 4.55 -9.50
N LEU A 73 -27.69 3.63 -8.57
CA LEU A 73 -28.47 2.41 -8.37
C LEU A 73 -29.87 2.73 -7.84
N THR A 74 -30.88 2.25 -8.55
CA THR A 74 -32.27 2.31 -8.09
C THR A 74 -32.46 1.46 -6.82
N PRO A 75 -33.52 1.71 -6.02
CA PRO A 75 -33.79 0.90 -4.82
C PRO A 75 -33.87 -0.60 -5.08
N GLY A 76 -34.43 -1.01 -6.23
CA GLY A 76 -34.52 -2.41 -6.63
C GLY A 76 -33.16 -3.03 -6.96
N GLU A 77 -32.33 -2.32 -7.71
CA GLU A 77 -30.97 -2.76 -8.05
C GLU A 77 -30.09 -2.88 -6.81
N ARG A 78 -30.20 -1.96 -5.84
CA ARG A 78 -29.50 -2.05 -4.55
C ARG A 78 -29.92 -3.28 -3.76
N GLY A 79 -31.21 -3.59 -3.72
CA GLY A 79 -31.73 -4.79 -3.06
C GLY A 79 -31.17 -6.06 -3.67
N LEU A 80 -31.19 -6.17 -5.00
CA LEU A 80 -30.65 -7.32 -5.72
C LEU A 80 -29.13 -7.46 -5.50
N LEU A 81 -28.38 -6.37 -5.59
CA LEU A 81 -26.94 -6.36 -5.36
C LEU A 81 -26.60 -6.77 -3.92
N GLY A 82 -27.35 -6.26 -2.93
CA GLY A 82 -27.19 -6.62 -1.53
C GLY A 82 -27.33 -8.13 -1.28
N GLU A 83 -28.35 -8.76 -1.88
CA GLU A 83 -28.57 -10.21 -1.79
C GLU A 83 -27.40 -11.01 -2.40
N LEU A 84 -26.95 -10.61 -3.59
CA LEU A 84 -25.84 -11.27 -4.28
C LEU A 84 -24.53 -11.15 -3.50
N LEU A 85 -24.24 -9.97 -2.95
CA LEU A 85 -23.05 -9.74 -2.13
C LEU A 85 -23.10 -10.53 -0.82
N GLU A 86 -24.26 -10.65 -0.18
CA GLU A 86 -24.42 -11.49 1.01
C GLU A 86 -24.14 -12.97 0.71
N ARG A 87 -24.57 -13.47 -0.46
CA ARG A 87 -24.27 -14.84 -0.87
C ARG A 87 -22.78 -15.06 -1.15
N LEU A 88 -22.09 -14.06 -1.69
CA LEU A 88 -20.64 -14.10 -1.94
C LEU A 88 -19.80 -13.92 -0.66
N ALA A 89 -20.41 -13.38 0.41
CA ALA A 89 -19.79 -13.18 1.71
C ALA A 89 -19.75 -14.44 2.60
N ARG A 90 -20.41 -15.52 2.19
CA ARG A 90 -20.44 -16.80 2.91
C ARG A 90 -19.31 -17.74 2.50
#